data_AF-A0A317ZCA2-F1
#
_entry.id   AF-A0A317ZCA2-F1
#
_cell.length_a   1.000
_cell.length_b   1.000
_cell.length_c   1.000
_cell.angle_alpha   90.00
_cell.angle_beta   90.00
_cell.angle_gamma   90.00
#
_symmetry.space_group_name_H-M   'P 1'
#
loop_
_entity.id
_entity.type
_entity.pdbx_description
1 polymer ?
#
loop_
_entity_poly.entity_id
_entity_poly.type
_entity_poly.pdbx_seq_one_letter_code
_entity_poly.pdbx_strand_id
1 'polypeptide(L)'
;EINADVEWYLIPSNTKIATHERPAYYGDSNKDLIDYWCERYSAEELRGAFKSQISKYVDRLGYKDDEIKELNKIIDYATRYKQHLKNLNS
;
A
#
# COMPACT_ATOMS: atom_id res chain seq x y z
N GLU A 1 -14.57 -9.25 -36.91
CA GLU A 1 -15.97 -8.97 -36.53
C GLU A 1 -16.27 -9.72 -35.24
N ILE A 2 -17.05 -9.12 -34.34
CA ILE A 2 -17.47 -9.75 -33.09
C ILE A 2 -18.52 -10.81 -33.47
N ASN A 3 -18.32 -12.06 -33.06
CA ASN A 3 -19.21 -13.17 -33.42
C ASN A 3 -20.62 -12.90 -32.85
N ALA A 4 -21.63 -12.94 -33.72
CA ALA A 4 -23.02 -12.59 -33.40
C ALA A 4 -23.68 -13.55 -32.39
N ASP A 5 -23.09 -14.73 -32.18
CA ASP A 5 -23.61 -15.76 -31.27
C ASP A 5 -23.03 -15.66 -29.84
N VAL A 6 -22.35 -14.57 -29.51
CA VAL A 6 -21.78 -14.36 -28.17
C VAL A 6 -22.82 -13.72 -27.25
N GLU A 7 -23.35 -14.50 -26.31
CA GLU A 7 -24.16 -13.99 -25.22
C GLU A 7 -23.29 -13.28 -24.18
N TRP A 8 -23.56 -12.00 -23.95
CA TRP A 8 -22.90 -11.19 -22.94
C TRP A 8 -23.71 -11.20 -21.65
N TYR A 9 -23.05 -11.49 -20.53
CA TYR A 9 -23.65 -11.38 -19.20
C TYR A 9 -22.96 -10.29 -18.38
N LEU A 10 -23.74 -9.60 -17.56
CA LEU A 10 -23.23 -8.61 -16.62
C LEU A 10 -22.52 -9.34 -15.48
N ILE A 11 -21.27 -8.95 -15.22
CA ILE A 11 -20.53 -9.41 -14.06
C ILE A 11 -20.88 -8.46 -12.89
N PRO A 12 -21.50 -8.95 -11.80
CA PRO A 12 -21.80 -8.13 -10.63
C PRO A 12 -20.52 -7.48 -10.07
N SER A 13 -20.58 -6.22 -9.65
CA SER A 13 -19.36 -5.47 -9.25
C SER A 13 -18.62 -6.05 -8.04
N ASN A 14 -19.28 -6.92 -7.26
CA ASN A 14 -18.72 -7.64 -6.12
C ASN A 14 -18.04 -8.97 -6.51
N THR A 15 -18.06 -9.34 -7.78
CA THR A 15 -17.44 -10.56 -8.29
C THR A 15 -15.92 -10.40 -8.23
N LYS A 16 -15.28 -11.09 -7.28
CA LYS A 16 -13.82 -11.17 -7.21
C LYS A 16 -13.32 -12.17 -8.25
N ILE A 17 -12.98 -11.68 -9.44
CA ILE A 17 -12.31 -12.47 -10.46
C ILE A 17 -10.80 -12.35 -10.21
N ALA A 18 -10.16 -13.45 -9.85
CA ALA A 18 -8.70 -13.51 -9.78
C ALA A 18 -8.15 -13.48 -11.21
N THR A 19 -7.97 -12.29 -11.77
CA THR A 19 -7.53 -12.13 -13.16
C THR A 19 -6.04 -12.41 -13.35
N HIS A 20 -5.24 -12.28 -12.28
CA HIS A 20 -3.80 -12.55 -12.28
C HIS A 20 -3.38 -13.03 -10.89
N GLU A 21 -2.61 -14.11 -10.82
CA GLU A 21 -1.86 -14.40 -9.59
C GLU A 21 -0.88 -13.27 -9.32
N ARG A 22 -0.78 -12.84 -8.05
CA ARG A 22 0.15 -11.77 -7.66
C ARG A 22 1.57 -12.21 -8.04
N PRO A 23 2.32 -11.45 -8.85
CA PRO A 23 3.65 -11.88 -9.26
C PRO A 23 4.58 -12.13 -8.08
N ALA A 24 5.37 -13.22 -8.15
CA ALA A 24 6.23 -13.68 -7.05
C ALA A 24 7.28 -12.64 -6.58
N TYR A 25 7.64 -11.66 -7.41
CA TYR A 25 8.59 -10.60 -7.06
C TYR A 25 8.02 -9.54 -6.10
N TYR A 26 6.71 -9.57 -5.82
CA TYR A 26 6.12 -8.75 -4.75
C TYR A 26 6.43 -9.29 -3.33
N GLY A 27 7.25 -10.35 -3.23
CA GLY A 27 7.72 -10.90 -1.96
C GLY A 27 6.63 -11.59 -1.15
N ASP A 28 7.07 -12.27 -0.09
CA ASP A 28 6.18 -12.83 0.92
C ASP A 28 5.32 -11.69 1.50
N SER A 29 4.02 -11.94 1.68
CA SER A 29 3.00 -10.92 2.00
C SER A 29 3.26 -10.11 3.28
N ASN A 30 4.28 -10.50 4.05
CA ASN A 30 4.64 -9.98 5.36
C ASN A 30 5.64 -8.81 5.34
N LYS A 31 6.26 -8.47 4.21
CA LYS A 31 7.17 -7.31 4.10
C LYS A 31 6.66 -6.31 3.07
N ASP A 32 6.50 -5.05 3.49
CA ASP A 32 6.10 -3.96 2.62
C ASP A 32 7.29 -3.08 2.18
N LEU A 33 7.02 -2.04 1.38
CA LEU A 33 8.04 -1.13 0.89
C LEU A 33 8.77 -0.37 2.01
N ILE A 34 8.09 -0.08 3.13
CA ILE A 34 8.73 0.57 4.29
C ILE A 34 9.74 -0.38 4.93
N ASP A 35 9.40 -1.67 5.06
CA ASP A 35 10.32 -2.65 5.63
C ASP A 35 11.57 -2.77 4.77
N TYR A 36 11.39 -2.83 3.44
CA TYR A 36 12.50 -2.83 2.48
C TYR A 36 13.40 -1.59 2.60
N TRP A 37 12.83 -0.39 2.77
CA TRP A 37 13.63 0.83 2.93
C TRP A 37 14.34 0.85 4.28
N CYS A 38 13.69 0.41 5.37
CA CYS A 38 14.30 0.38 6.71
C CYS A 38 15.55 -0.51 6.77
N GLU A 39 15.63 -1.54 5.92
CA GLU A 39 16.79 -2.45 5.82
C GLU A 39 17.97 -1.86 5.02
N ARG A 40 17.74 -0.85 4.16
CA ARG A 40 18.72 -0.44 3.13
C ARG A 40 19.08 1.03 3.15
N TYR A 41 18.18 1.90 3.59
CA TYR A 41 18.32 3.34 3.44
C TYR A 41 18.92 3.96 4.69
N SER A 42 19.63 5.06 4.50
CA SER A 42 20.11 5.90 5.59
C SER A 42 18.95 6.52 6.38
N ALA A 43 19.25 6.98 7.60
CA ALA A 43 18.27 7.68 8.43
C ALA A 43 17.69 8.94 7.77
N GLU A 44 18.49 9.62 6.93
CA GLU A 44 18.05 10.80 6.20
C GLU A 44 17.06 10.44 5.09
N GLU A 45 17.39 9.42 4.28
CA GLU A 45 16.49 8.91 3.24
C GLU A 45 15.17 8.39 3.83
N LEU A 46 15.24 7.71 4.97
CA LEU A 46 14.06 7.20 5.68
C LEU A 46 13.15 8.32 6.18
N ARG A 47 13.71 9.45 6.64
CA ARG A 47 12.92 10.63 7.01
C ARG A 47 12.07 11.13 5.83
N GLY A 48 12.63 11.16 4.62
CA GLY A 48 11.89 11.50 3.41
C GLY A 48 10.83 10.45 3.06
N ALA A 49 11.20 9.18 3.12
CA ALA A 49 10.33 8.05 2.78
C ALA A 49 9.08 7.98 3.68
N PHE A 50 9.24 8.10 5.01
CA PHE A 50 8.12 8.10 5.94
C PHE A 50 7.20 9.32 5.74
N LYS A 51 7.76 10.52 5.56
CA LYS A 51 6.98 11.73 5.27
C LYS A 51 6.15 11.57 3.99
N SER A 52 6.73 10.99 2.95
CA SER A 52 6.05 10.74 1.68
C SER A 52 4.89 9.75 1.83
N GLN A 53 5.10 8.62 2.52
CA GLN A 53 3.99 7.67 2.74
C GLN A 53 2.87 8.30 3.58
N ILE A 54 3.19 8.98 4.68
CA ILE A 54 2.16 9.62 5.50
C ILE A 54 1.37 10.64 4.68
N SER A 55 2.05 11.53 3.95
CA SER A 55 1.39 12.56 3.12
C SER A 55 0.48 11.94 2.06
N LYS A 56 0.93 10.90 1.38
CA LYS A 56 0.13 10.16 0.39
C LYS A 56 -1.19 9.64 0.95
N TYR A 57 -1.20 9.13 2.19
CA TYR A 57 -2.42 8.60 2.81
C TYR A 57 -3.30 9.72 3.40
N VAL A 58 -2.71 10.85 3.81
CA VAL A 58 -3.45 12.08 4.15
C VAL A 58 -4.17 12.62 2.92
N ASP A 59 -3.51 12.73 1.77
CA ASP A 59 -4.09 13.25 0.52
C ASP A 59 -5.23 12.35 -0.01
N ARG A 60 -5.23 11.07 0.34
CA ARG A 60 -6.27 10.10 -0.05
C ARG A 60 -7.47 10.07 0.88
N LEU A 61 -7.34 10.62 2.08
CA LEU A 61 -8.36 10.56 3.11
C LEU A 61 -9.64 11.26 2.62
N GLY A 62 -10.74 10.52 2.53
CA GLY A 62 -12.02 11.01 2.03
C GLY A 62 -12.15 11.10 0.51
N TYR A 63 -11.12 10.70 -0.26
CA TYR A 63 -11.11 10.83 -1.72
C TYR A 63 -10.99 9.51 -2.48
N LYS A 64 -10.26 8.52 -1.94
CA LYS A 64 -9.91 7.32 -2.71
C LYS A 64 -10.46 6.03 -2.12
N ASP A 65 -10.04 5.70 -0.91
CA ASP A 65 -10.33 4.45 -0.22
C ASP A 65 -11.15 4.74 1.04
N ASP A 66 -11.58 3.69 1.73
CA ASP A 66 -12.26 3.81 3.02
C ASP A 66 -11.42 4.63 4.02
N GLU A 67 -12.03 5.65 4.63
CA GLU A 67 -11.33 6.61 5.47
C GLU A 67 -10.64 5.95 6.67
N ILE A 68 -11.27 4.94 7.27
CA ILE A 68 -10.70 4.21 8.41
C ILE A 68 -9.47 3.41 7.97
N LYS A 69 -9.48 2.79 6.78
CA LYS A 69 -8.30 2.11 6.23
C LYS A 69 -7.15 3.06 5.97
N GLU A 70 -7.41 4.24 5.41
CA GLU A 70 -6.37 5.24 5.17
C GLU A 70 -5.81 5.81 6.49
N LEU A 71 -6.67 6.09 7.48
CA LEU A 71 -6.25 6.48 8.84
C LEU A 71 -5.38 5.42 9.51
N ASN A 72 -5.75 4.13 9.39
CA ASN A 72 -4.94 3.04 9.92
C ASN A 72 -3.54 2.99 9.28
N LYS A 73 -3.43 3.30 7.97
CA LYS A 73 -2.13 3.39 7.30
C LYS A 73 -1.30 4.58 7.77
N ILE A 74 -1.92 5.74 8.01
CA ILE A 74 -1.23 6.90 8.60
C ILE A 74 -0.68 6.54 9.99
N ILE A 75 -1.49 5.90 10.84
CA ILE A 75 -1.09 5.48 12.19
C ILE A 75 0.07 4.48 12.15
N ASP A 76 -0.01 3.47 11.27
CA ASP A 76 1.05 2.47 11.09
C ASP A 76 2.39 3.14 10.74
N TYR A 77 2.42 3.98 9.69
CA TYR A 77 3.65 4.63 9.27
C TYR A 77 4.19 5.65 10.28
N ALA A 78 3.32 6.40 10.96
CA ALA A 78 3.75 7.29 12.04
C ALA A 78 4.37 6.52 13.21
N THR A 79 3.79 5.37 13.57
CA THR A 79 4.28 4.51 14.66
C THR A 79 5.64 3.91 14.32
N ARG A 80 5.78 3.35 13.11
CA ARG A 80 7.07 2.81 12.64
C ARG A 80 8.14 3.89 12.55
N TYR A 81 7.80 5.09 12.08
CA TYR A 81 8.77 6.19 12.02
C TYR A 81 9.25 6.61 13.42
N LYS A 82 8.32 6.71 14.39
CA LYS A 82 8.66 6.98 15.79
C LYS A 82 9.60 5.92 16.37
N GLN A 83 9.36 4.64 16.07
CA GLN A 83 10.25 3.54 16.50
C GLN A 83 11.64 3.67 15.89
N HIS A 84 11.73 3.96 14.59
CA HIS A 84 13.01 4.15 13.92
C HIS A 84 13.82 5.30 14.54
N LEU A 85 13.17 6.44 14.84
CA LEU A 85 13.82 7.56 15.53
C LEU A 85 14.27 7.22 16.95
N LYS A 86 13.54 6.37 17.68
CA LYS A 86 13.98 5.90 19.00
C LYS A 86 15.23 5.04 18.90
N ASN A 87 15.27 4.11 17.95
CA ASN A 87 16.39 3.20 17.75
C ASN A 87 17.68 3.93 17.33
N LEU A 88 17.57 5.06 16.62
CA LEU A 88 18.71 5.91 16.28
C LEU A 88 19.28 6.69 17.49
N ASN A 89 18.46 6.94 18.51
CA ASN A 89 18.81 7.72 19.70
C ASN A 89 19.09 6.85 20.95
N SER A 90 19.11 5.53 20.80
CA SER A 90 19.40 4.55 21.87
C SER A 90 20.79 3.98 21.69
#